data_AF-A0A8T5PT13-F1
#
_entry.id   AF-A0A8T5PT13-F1
#
_cell.length_a   1.000
_cell.length_b   1.000
_cell.length_c   1.000
_cell.angle_alpha   90.00
_cell.angle_beta   90.00
_cell.angle_gamma   90.00
#
_symmetry.space_group_name_H-M   'P 1'
#
loop_
_entity.id
_entity.type
_entity.pdbx_description
1 polymer ?
#
loop_
_entity_poly.entity_id
_entity_poly.type
_entity_poly.pdbx_seq_one_letter_code
_entity_poly.pdbx_strand_id
1 'polypeptide(L)'
;MSIKVIERMIDYCNELLAAFKLKNKRQISRWLNELEAENKEELAQAKEFGIAYLLSLHGMVANKITQIKRNINNPNKCTALVLNILDSLKSIIDQRKVRDKIIKEVIQPILKSWGYKKIKRAFTKKEGNFIKRLNVYTSRTSDYYDVRFIFEISIKGPNTNIEFHRVEEKWFTLTEDVNINTVKAEVQAHLLNVIKPFLERYK
;
A
#
# COMPACT_ATOMS: atom_id res chain seq x y z
N MET A 1 7.10 -0.04 -6.61
CA MET A 1 6.08 -1.09 -6.41
C MET A 1 4.76 -0.98 -7.19
N SER A 2 4.79 -1.62 -8.36
CA SER A 2 3.62 -1.99 -9.15
C SER A 2 2.85 -3.16 -8.50
N ILE A 3 1.51 -3.17 -8.57
CA ILE A 3 0.71 -4.33 -8.12
C ILE A 3 1.12 -5.60 -8.88
N LYS A 4 1.46 -5.45 -10.17
CA LYS A 4 1.88 -6.57 -11.03
C LYS A 4 3.11 -7.31 -10.51
N VAL A 5 4.01 -6.62 -9.80
CA VAL A 5 5.21 -7.26 -9.24
C VAL A 5 4.83 -8.16 -8.07
N ILE A 6 3.97 -7.68 -7.16
CA ILE A 6 3.46 -8.49 -6.05
C ILE A 6 2.67 -9.70 -6.57
N GLU A 7 1.84 -9.51 -7.61
CA GLU A 7 1.10 -10.60 -8.25
C GLU A 7 2.04 -11.68 -8.80
N ARG A 8 3.12 -11.29 -9.50
CA ARG A 8 4.14 -12.27 -9.95
C ARG A 8 4.83 -12.97 -8.78
N MET A 9 5.18 -12.26 -7.71
CA MET A 9 5.78 -12.87 -6.53
C MET A 9 4.84 -13.88 -5.86
N ILE A 10 3.52 -13.63 -5.86
CA ILE A 10 2.50 -14.57 -5.41
C ILE A 10 2.48 -15.80 -6.31
N ASP A 11 2.53 -15.63 -7.64
CA ASP A 11 2.59 -16.73 -8.59
C ASP A 11 3.83 -17.60 -8.35
N TYR A 12 5.01 -17.00 -8.14
CA TYR A 12 6.23 -17.74 -7.80
C TYR A 12 6.11 -18.49 -6.46
N CYS A 13 5.42 -17.93 -5.47
CA CYS A 13 5.14 -18.64 -4.23
C CYS A 13 4.22 -19.86 -4.46
N ASN A 14 3.18 -19.73 -5.27
CA ASN A 14 2.29 -20.85 -5.61
C ASN A 14 3.04 -21.96 -6.38
N GLU A 15 3.88 -21.56 -7.33
CA GLU A 15 4.75 -22.46 -8.10
C GLU A 15 5.79 -23.16 -7.20
N LEU A 16 6.34 -22.46 -6.20
CA LEU A 16 7.21 -23.05 -5.18
C LEU A 16 6.48 -24.10 -4.34
N LEU A 17 5.26 -23.82 -3.89
CA LEU A 17 4.44 -24.77 -3.12
C LEU A 17 4.17 -26.04 -3.93
N ALA A 18 3.82 -25.90 -5.22
CA ALA A 18 3.64 -27.02 -6.12
C ALA A 18 4.95 -27.82 -6.30
N ALA A 19 6.07 -27.13 -6.52
CA ALA A 19 7.37 -27.76 -6.70
C ALA A 19 7.86 -28.50 -5.43
N PHE A 20 7.61 -27.97 -4.24
CA PHE A 20 7.91 -28.66 -2.97
C PHE A 20 7.06 -29.92 -2.79
N LYS A 21 5.76 -29.87 -3.12
CA LYS A 21 4.86 -31.04 -3.09
C LYS A 21 5.35 -32.16 -4.01
N LEU A 22 5.84 -31.79 -5.20
CA LEU A 22 6.38 -32.72 -6.20
C LEU A 22 7.86 -33.09 -5.96
N LYS A 23 8.52 -32.50 -4.95
CA LYS A 23 9.97 -32.62 -4.69
C LYS A 23 10.83 -32.31 -5.92
N ASN A 24 10.36 -31.42 -6.80
CA ASN A 24 11.05 -31.07 -8.05
C ASN A 24 12.15 -30.03 -7.80
N LYS A 25 13.38 -30.49 -7.53
CA LYS A 25 14.53 -29.63 -7.20
C LYS A 25 14.83 -28.55 -8.24
N ARG A 26 14.66 -28.85 -9.54
CA ARG A 26 14.93 -27.90 -10.62
C ARG A 26 13.92 -26.75 -10.60
N GLN A 27 12.63 -27.06 -10.44
CA GLN A 27 11.59 -26.05 -10.31
C GLN A 27 11.72 -25.26 -9.01
N ILE A 28 12.03 -25.91 -7.89
CA ILE A 28 12.29 -25.21 -6.62
C ILE A 28 13.39 -24.16 -6.79
N SER A 29 14.54 -24.55 -7.37
CA SER A 29 15.66 -23.62 -7.60
C SER A 29 15.27 -22.47 -8.51
N ARG A 30 14.58 -22.76 -9.62
CA ARG A 30 14.10 -21.74 -10.56
C ARG A 30 13.22 -20.71 -9.87
N TRP A 31 12.11 -21.15 -9.27
CA TRP A 31 11.12 -20.24 -8.70
C TRP A 31 11.62 -19.48 -7.48
N LEU A 32 12.54 -20.08 -6.72
CA LEU A 32 13.18 -19.40 -5.59
C LEU A 32 14.09 -18.25 -6.06
N ASN A 33 14.80 -18.44 -7.17
CA ASN A 33 15.65 -17.40 -7.74
C ASN A 33 14.82 -16.26 -8.36
N GLU A 34 13.73 -16.58 -9.06
CA GLU A 34 12.80 -15.57 -9.60
C GLU A 34 12.18 -14.73 -8.48
N LEU A 35 11.69 -15.38 -7.41
CA LEU A 35 11.15 -14.69 -6.24
C LEU A 35 12.19 -13.79 -5.57
N GLU A 36 13.44 -14.25 -5.47
CA GLU A 36 14.52 -13.46 -4.89
C GLU A 36 14.90 -12.26 -5.77
N ALA A 37 14.92 -12.41 -7.09
CA ALA A 37 15.25 -11.34 -8.02
C ALA A 37 14.23 -10.19 -7.92
N GLU A 38 12.93 -10.49 -8.03
CA GLU A 38 11.86 -9.49 -7.87
C GLU A 38 11.92 -8.82 -6.49
N ASN A 39 12.13 -9.61 -5.43
CA ASN A 39 12.20 -9.05 -4.08
C ASN A 39 13.39 -8.11 -3.89
N LYS A 40 14.55 -8.41 -4.50
CA LYS A 40 15.74 -7.54 -4.44
C LYS A 40 15.49 -6.22 -5.16
N GLU A 41 14.85 -6.25 -6.33
CA GLU A 41 14.52 -5.04 -7.09
C GLU A 41 13.56 -4.14 -6.31
N GLU A 42 12.46 -4.69 -5.78
CA GLU A 42 11.50 -3.90 -5.01
C GLU A 42 12.07 -3.42 -3.67
N LEU A 43 12.96 -4.19 -3.03
CA LEU A 43 13.67 -3.73 -1.83
C LEU A 43 14.59 -2.54 -2.15
N ALA A 44 15.27 -2.54 -3.29
CA ALA A 44 16.10 -1.42 -3.72
C ALA A 44 15.27 -0.17 -3.97
N GLN A 45 14.13 -0.31 -4.68
CA GLN A 45 13.18 0.80 -4.87
C GLN A 45 12.63 1.31 -3.53
N ALA A 46 12.26 0.41 -2.62
CA ALA A 46 11.75 0.79 -1.30
C ALA A 46 12.77 1.59 -0.47
N LYS A 47 14.07 1.27 -0.60
CA LYS A 47 15.17 2.02 0.02
C LYS A 47 15.33 3.41 -0.59
N GLU A 48 15.32 3.49 -1.91
CA GLU A 48 15.44 4.76 -2.64
C GLU A 48 14.34 5.75 -2.25
N PHE A 49 13.10 5.27 -2.09
CA PHE A 49 11.95 6.12 -1.74
C PHE A 49 11.66 6.21 -0.24
N GLY A 50 12.44 5.57 0.63
CA GLY A 50 12.23 5.61 2.09
C GLY A 50 10.89 5.05 2.57
N ILE A 51 10.33 4.05 1.89
CA ILE A 51 8.97 3.55 2.18
C ILE A 51 9.05 2.45 3.26
N ALA A 52 8.95 2.85 4.53
CA ALA A 52 9.18 2.00 5.70
C ALA A 52 8.43 0.65 5.69
N TYR A 53 7.13 0.63 5.33
CA TYR A 53 6.37 -0.62 5.33
C TYR A 53 6.84 -1.61 4.23
N LEU A 54 7.32 -1.09 3.08
CA LEU A 54 7.88 -1.91 2.01
C LEU A 54 9.25 -2.46 2.38
N LEU A 55 10.06 -1.65 3.06
CA LEU A 55 11.33 -2.11 3.61
C LEU A 55 11.13 -3.29 4.57
N SER A 56 10.13 -3.19 5.46
CA SER A 56 9.79 -4.27 6.39
C SER A 56 9.32 -5.53 5.65
N LEU A 57 8.40 -5.40 4.70
CA LEU A 57 7.90 -6.53 3.92
C LEU A 57 9.03 -7.23 3.16
N HIS A 58 9.75 -6.50 2.31
CA HIS A 58 10.75 -7.10 1.44
C HIS A 58 11.98 -7.59 2.23
N GLY A 59 12.27 -7.00 3.38
CA GLY A 59 13.24 -7.52 4.35
C GLY A 59 12.79 -8.85 4.96
N MET A 60 11.51 -8.98 5.34
CA MET A 60 10.94 -10.24 5.81
C MET A 60 11.02 -11.31 4.72
N VAL A 61 10.60 -11.00 3.49
CA VAL A 61 10.68 -11.95 2.36
C VAL A 61 12.12 -12.41 2.11
N ALA A 62 13.09 -11.48 2.10
CA ALA A 62 14.51 -11.82 1.92
C ALA A 62 15.04 -12.76 3.03
N ASN A 63 14.65 -12.53 4.27
CA ASN A 63 15.00 -13.40 5.39
C ASN A 63 14.39 -14.81 5.20
N LYS A 64 13.10 -14.89 4.85
CA LYS A 64 12.42 -16.18 4.61
C LYS A 64 13.02 -16.94 3.43
N ILE A 65 13.39 -16.27 2.33
CA ILE A 65 14.12 -16.88 1.20
C ILE A 65 15.44 -17.49 1.66
N THR A 66 16.20 -16.77 2.50
CA THR A 66 17.45 -17.27 3.06
C THR A 66 17.23 -18.51 3.93
N GLN A 67 16.15 -18.53 4.73
CA GLN A 67 15.76 -19.70 5.52
C GLN A 67 15.34 -20.88 4.64
N ILE A 68 14.62 -20.64 3.54
CA ILE A 68 14.24 -21.69 2.58
C ILE A 68 15.50 -22.32 1.98
N LYS A 69 16.47 -21.51 1.51
CA LYS A 69 17.73 -22.01 0.95
C LYS A 69 18.49 -22.90 1.95
N ARG A 70 18.57 -22.49 3.22
CA ARG A 70 19.23 -23.27 4.29
C ARG A 70 18.51 -24.57 4.64
N ASN A 71 17.19 -24.61 4.48
CA ASN A 71 16.36 -25.75 4.86
C ASN A 71 15.80 -26.50 3.66
N ILE A 72 16.42 -26.39 2.48
CA ILE A 72 15.85 -26.89 1.21
C ILE A 72 15.55 -28.40 1.22
N ASN A 73 16.24 -29.15 2.09
CA ASN A 73 16.05 -30.58 2.30
C ASN A 73 14.91 -30.91 3.29
N ASN A 74 14.24 -29.92 3.88
CA ASN A 74 13.06 -30.05 4.74
C ASN A 74 11.84 -29.37 4.08
N PRO A 75 11.10 -30.09 3.22
CA PRO A 75 9.97 -29.52 2.47
C PRO A 75 8.90 -28.92 3.36
N ASN A 76 8.58 -29.52 4.51
CA ASN A 76 7.53 -29.02 5.41
C ASN A 76 7.90 -27.64 5.97
N LYS A 77 9.15 -27.46 6.39
CA LYS A 77 9.65 -26.16 6.86
C LYS A 77 9.67 -25.13 5.74
N CYS A 78 10.10 -25.51 4.54
CA CYS A 78 10.07 -24.62 3.37
C CYS A 78 8.64 -24.20 2.99
N THR A 79 7.69 -25.13 2.96
CA THR A 79 6.28 -24.87 2.70
C THR A 79 5.72 -23.85 3.68
N ALA A 80 5.98 -24.00 4.98
CA ALA A 80 5.53 -23.04 5.99
C ALA A 80 6.12 -21.63 5.77
N LEU A 81 7.40 -21.54 5.39
CA LEU A 81 8.05 -20.27 5.08
C LEU A 81 7.47 -19.61 3.83
N VAL A 82 7.17 -20.40 2.78
CA VAL A 82 6.55 -19.90 1.54
C VAL A 82 5.13 -19.44 1.80
N LEU A 83 4.33 -20.17 2.59
CA LEU A 83 2.99 -19.75 2.99
C LEU A 83 3.03 -18.41 3.74
N ASN A 84 3.97 -18.24 4.67
CA ASN A 84 4.11 -16.97 5.40
C ASN A 84 4.44 -15.78 4.48
N ILE A 85 5.28 -16.00 3.45
CA ILE A 85 5.53 -14.99 2.40
C ILE A 85 4.23 -14.72 1.65
N LEU A 86 3.55 -15.77 1.18
CA LEU A 86 2.33 -15.69 0.38
C LEU A 86 1.23 -14.89 1.10
N ASP A 87 0.98 -15.18 2.37
CA ASP A 87 -0.02 -14.50 3.20
C ASP A 87 0.31 -13.01 3.33
N SER A 88 1.58 -12.69 3.54
CA SER A 88 2.04 -11.30 3.64
C SER A 88 1.87 -10.52 2.33
N LEU A 89 2.15 -11.15 1.18
CA LEU A 89 1.98 -10.55 -0.13
C LEU A 89 0.50 -10.36 -0.49
N LYS A 90 -0.33 -11.38 -0.27
CA LYS A 90 -1.79 -11.34 -0.51
C LYS A 90 -2.45 -10.24 0.32
N SER A 91 -2.10 -10.16 1.60
CA SER A 91 -2.59 -9.12 2.50
C SER A 91 -2.38 -7.70 1.94
N ILE A 92 -1.24 -7.44 1.29
CA ILE A 92 -0.97 -6.12 0.67
C ILE A 92 -1.84 -5.87 -0.56
N ILE A 93 -2.08 -6.89 -1.39
CA ILE A 93 -2.98 -6.76 -2.53
C ILE A 93 -4.39 -6.43 -2.04
N ASP A 94 -4.87 -7.16 -1.04
CA ASP A 94 -6.22 -6.96 -0.52
C ASP A 94 -6.37 -5.58 0.13
N GLN A 95 -5.37 -5.11 0.88
CA GLN A 95 -5.33 -3.73 1.38
C GLN A 95 -5.39 -2.69 0.26
N ARG A 96 -4.61 -2.88 -0.82
CA ARG A 96 -4.63 -1.97 -1.98
C ARG A 96 -6.00 -1.97 -2.64
N LYS A 97 -6.63 -3.13 -2.80
CA LYS A 97 -7.99 -3.25 -3.34
C LYS A 97 -9.01 -2.52 -2.46
N VAL A 98 -8.97 -2.69 -1.14
CA VAL A 98 -9.86 -2.00 -0.20
C VAL A 98 -9.66 -0.48 -0.28
N ARG A 99 -8.42 0.00 -0.23
CA ARG A 99 -8.10 1.43 -0.42
C ARG A 99 -8.67 1.95 -1.74
N ASP A 100 -8.39 1.26 -2.85
CA ASP A 100 -8.81 1.70 -4.18
C ASP A 100 -10.34 1.72 -4.29
N LYS A 101 -11.03 0.81 -3.61
CA LYS A 101 -12.49 0.79 -3.49
C LYS A 101 -13.01 2.01 -2.73
N ILE A 102 -12.46 2.33 -1.56
CA ILE A 102 -12.83 3.53 -0.79
C ILE A 102 -12.56 4.81 -1.59
N ILE A 103 -11.41 4.89 -2.27
CA ILE A 103 -11.08 6.03 -3.13
C ILE A 103 -12.12 6.18 -4.24
N LYS A 104 -12.44 5.09 -4.95
CA LYS A 104 -13.33 5.12 -6.12
C LYS A 104 -14.79 5.39 -5.73
N GLU A 105 -15.25 4.81 -4.63
CA GLU A 105 -16.67 4.82 -4.25
C GLU A 105 -17.05 5.98 -3.32
N VAL A 106 -16.11 6.52 -2.54
CA VAL A 106 -16.41 7.58 -1.54
C VAL A 106 -15.65 8.86 -1.85
N ILE A 107 -14.31 8.80 -1.85
CA ILE A 107 -13.47 10.00 -1.87
C ILE A 107 -13.57 10.71 -3.21
N GLN A 108 -13.42 9.97 -4.32
CA GLN A 108 -13.41 10.53 -5.65
C GLN A 108 -14.74 11.21 -6.02
N PRO A 109 -15.93 10.62 -5.77
CA PRO A 109 -17.20 11.31 -5.99
C PRO A 109 -17.33 12.62 -5.20
N ILE A 110 -17.02 12.58 -3.89
CA ILE A 110 -17.13 13.75 -3.01
C ILE A 110 -16.19 14.87 -3.47
N LEU A 111 -14.90 14.56 -3.68
CA LEU A 111 -13.93 15.58 -4.07
C LEU A 111 -14.18 16.14 -5.47
N LYS A 112 -14.66 15.31 -6.42
CA LYS A 112 -15.10 15.79 -7.73
C LYS A 112 -16.25 16.80 -7.60
N SER A 113 -17.21 16.54 -6.70
CA SER A 113 -18.31 17.49 -6.44
C SER A 113 -17.83 18.83 -5.89
N TRP A 114 -16.66 18.88 -5.25
CA TRP A 114 -16.02 20.10 -4.77
C TRP A 114 -15.04 20.74 -5.76
N GLY A 115 -14.95 20.20 -6.99
CA GLY A 115 -14.10 20.72 -8.06
C GLY A 115 -12.66 20.22 -8.07
N TYR A 116 -12.32 19.17 -7.32
CA TYR A 116 -10.98 18.56 -7.38
C TYR A 116 -10.82 17.66 -8.60
N LYS A 117 -9.60 17.65 -9.16
CA LYS A 117 -9.19 16.74 -10.23
C LYS A 117 -8.17 15.74 -9.69
N LYS A 118 -8.30 14.47 -10.09
CA LYS A 118 -7.30 13.44 -9.76
C LYS A 118 -6.08 13.63 -10.65
N ILE A 119 -4.92 13.88 -10.05
CA ILE A 119 -3.63 14.02 -10.74
C ILE A 119 -2.67 13.01 -10.12
N LYS A 120 -2.31 11.98 -10.90
CA LYS A 120 -1.52 10.83 -10.42
C LYS A 120 -2.13 10.23 -9.14
N ARG A 121 -1.45 10.33 -7.99
CA ARG A 121 -1.86 9.75 -6.70
C ARG A 121 -2.64 10.73 -5.80
N ALA A 122 -2.81 11.98 -6.22
CA ALA A 122 -3.41 13.02 -5.40
C ALA A 122 -4.69 13.59 -6.03
N PHE A 123 -5.56 14.17 -5.21
CA PHE A 123 -6.67 15.01 -5.66
C PHE A 123 -6.29 16.47 -5.46
N THR A 124 -6.28 17.25 -6.53
CA THR A 124 -5.81 18.64 -6.51
C THR A 124 -6.89 19.59 -7.01
N LYS A 125 -7.06 20.72 -6.32
CA LYS A 125 -7.86 21.87 -6.76
C LYS A 125 -7.01 23.13 -6.67
N LYS A 126 -7.03 23.95 -7.71
CA LYS A 126 -6.42 25.28 -7.72
C LYS A 126 -7.52 26.31 -7.54
N GLU A 127 -7.34 27.24 -6.59
CA GLU A 127 -8.34 28.25 -6.23
C GLU A 127 -7.58 29.54 -5.92
N GLY A 128 -7.57 30.48 -6.87
CA GLY A 128 -6.68 31.65 -6.81
C GLY A 128 -5.21 31.28 -6.65
N ASN A 129 -4.60 31.77 -5.56
CA ASN A 129 -3.22 31.51 -5.17
C ASN A 129 -3.06 30.22 -4.34
N PHE A 130 -4.12 29.47 -4.08
CA PHE A 130 -4.08 28.24 -3.28
C PHE A 130 -4.07 26.99 -4.17
N ILE A 131 -3.30 25.98 -3.76
CA ILE A 131 -3.32 24.62 -4.32
C ILE A 131 -3.69 23.66 -3.18
N LYS A 132 -4.94 23.22 -3.15
CA LYS A 132 -5.43 22.26 -2.15
C LYS A 132 -5.15 20.83 -2.66
N ARG A 133 -4.50 19.97 -1.86
CA ARG A 133 -4.06 18.63 -2.29
C ARG A 133 -4.35 17.54 -1.26
N LEU A 134 -5.31 16.66 -1.55
CA LEU A 134 -5.46 15.44 -0.76
C LEU A 134 -4.55 14.32 -1.27
N ASN A 135 -3.70 13.78 -0.39
CA ASN A 135 -2.96 12.55 -0.61
C ASN A 135 -3.57 11.38 0.19
N VAL A 136 -3.82 10.26 -0.48
CA VAL A 136 -4.34 9.05 0.18
C VAL A 136 -3.24 8.00 0.23
N TYR A 137 -2.88 7.57 1.44
CA TYR A 137 -1.84 6.57 1.66
C TYR A 137 -2.43 5.29 2.29
N THR A 138 -1.63 4.24 2.24
CA THR A 138 -1.87 3.00 2.99
C THR A 138 -0.59 2.68 3.71
N SER A 139 -0.69 2.28 4.97
CA SER A 139 0.48 1.92 5.77
C SER A 139 0.15 0.70 6.61
N ARG A 140 1.10 -0.23 6.71
CA ARG A 140 0.99 -1.38 7.61
C ARG A 140 1.85 -1.10 8.83
N THR A 141 1.28 -1.17 10.02
CA THR A 141 2.05 -1.36 11.27
C THR A 141 2.10 -2.86 11.58
N SER A 142 2.99 -3.28 12.48
CA SER A 142 3.27 -4.70 12.76
C SER A 142 2.04 -5.52 13.14
N ASP A 143 1.05 -4.88 13.78
CA ASP A 143 -0.04 -5.56 14.48
C ASP A 143 -1.44 -5.17 13.99
N TYR A 144 -1.55 -4.15 13.13
CA TYR A 144 -2.81 -3.68 12.57
C TYR A 144 -2.65 -3.27 11.11
N TYR A 145 -3.73 -3.46 10.36
CA TYR A 145 -3.85 -2.90 9.03
C TYR A 145 -4.51 -1.53 9.14
N ASP A 146 -3.86 -0.46 8.66
CA ASP A 146 -4.48 0.86 8.66
C ASP A 146 -4.45 1.50 7.26
N VAL A 147 -5.56 2.11 6.85
CA VAL A 147 -5.56 3.07 5.76
C VAL A 147 -5.30 4.45 6.36
N ARG A 148 -4.23 5.09 5.92
CA ARG A 148 -3.81 6.42 6.38
C ARG A 148 -4.22 7.47 5.37
N PHE A 149 -5.13 8.36 5.74
CA PHE A 149 -5.46 9.52 4.93
C PHE A 149 -4.68 10.72 5.44
N ILE A 150 -3.89 11.35 4.57
CA ILE A 150 -3.13 12.55 4.90
C ILE A 150 -3.65 13.70 4.05
N PHE A 151 -4.37 14.61 4.69
CA PHE A 151 -4.87 15.81 4.03
C PHE A 151 -3.83 16.91 4.11
N GLU A 152 -3.40 17.41 2.95
CA GLU A 152 -2.43 18.49 2.84
C GLU A 152 -3.04 19.68 2.08
N ILE A 153 -2.66 20.88 2.46
CA ILE A 153 -2.96 22.09 1.68
C ILE A 153 -1.64 22.75 1.36
N SER A 154 -1.49 23.23 0.13
CA SER A 154 -0.39 24.11 -0.22
C SER A 154 -0.87 25.49 -0.60
N ILE A 155 -0.12 26.49 -0.16
CA ILE A 155 -0.34 27.89 -0.52
C ILE A 155 0.73 28.24 -1.53
N LYS A 156 0.33 28.62 -2.76
CA LYS A 156 1.28 29.12 -3.75
C LYS A 156 1.29 30.64 -3.65
N GLY A 157 2.25 31.18 -2.91
CA GLY A 157 2.47 32.62 -2.88
C GLY A 157 2.85 33.18 -4.26
N PRO A 158 2.68 34.50 -4.49
CA PRO A 158 2.97 35.13 -5.78
C PRO A 158 4.43 34.95 -6.23
N ASN A 159 5.39 34.77 -5.31
CA ASN A 159 6.82 34.64 -5.60
C ASN A 159 7.55 33.55 -4.77
N THR A 160 6.86 32.52 -4.26
CA THR A 160 7.48 31.48 -3.40
C THR A 160 7.35 30.06 -3.93
N ASN A 161 8.30 29.21 -3.52
CA ASN A 161 8.18 27.75 -3.61
C ASN A 161 6.85 27.31 -2.96
N ILE A 162 6.21 26.28 -3.53
CA ILE A 162 4.95 25.73 -2.98
C ILE A 162 5.26 25.12 -1.62
N GLU A 163 4.78 25.74 -0.55
CA GLU A 163 4.88 25.19 0.81
C GLU A 163 3.62 24.37 1.10
N PHE A 164 3.82 23.11 1.51
CA PHE A 164 2.74 22.20 1.88
C PHE A 164 2.63 22.16 3.40
N HIS A 165 1.46 22.53 3.90
CA HIS A 165 1.11 22.36 5.31
C HIS A 165 0.20 21.14 5.43
N ARG A 166 0.60 20.19 6.27
CA ARG A 166 -0.27 19.08 6.65
C ARG A 166 -1.40 19.65 7.49
N VAL A 167 -2.62 19.42 7.05
CA VAL A 167 -3.83 19.96 7.69
C VAL A 167 -4.39 18.96 8.68
N GLU A 168 -4.45 17.69 8.29
CA GLU A 168 -5.04 16.65 9.11
C GLU A 168 -4.46 15.29 8.73
N GLU A 169 -4.34 14.42 9.73
CA GLU A 169 -3.93 13.05 9.55
C GLU A 169 -4.90 12.13 10.29
N LYS A 170 -5.59 11.26 9.53
CA LYS A 170 -6.50 10.28 10.12
C LYS A 170 -6.16 8.86 9.67
N TRP A 171 -6.08 7.98 10.65
CA TRP A 171 -5.91 6.56 10.47
C TRP A 171 -7.28 5.87 10.60
N PHE A 172 -7.61 5.01 9.64
CA PHE A 172 -8.78 4.13 9.69
C PHE A 172 -8.26 2.70 9.68
N THR A 173 -8.45 2.01 10.78
CA THR A 173 -8.01 0.62 10.92
C THR A 173 -8.91 -0.30 10.11
N LEU A 174 -8.30 -1.19 9.33
CA LEU A 174 -8.92 -2.25 8.54
C LEU A 174 -8.57 -3.62 9.13
N THR A 175 -9.01 -3.96 10.33
CA THR A 175 -8.80 -5.36 10.80
C THR A 175 -9.66 -6.33 9.98
N GLU A 176 -9.39 -7.63 10.07
CA GLU A 176 -10.12 -8.69 9.35
C GLU A 176 -11.65 -8.67 9.65
N ASP A 177 -12.05 -8.09 10.79
CA ASP A 177 -13.45 -7.96 11.22
C ASP A 177 -14.10 -6.62 10.86
N VAL A 178 -13.35 -5.67 10.28
CA VAL A 178 -13.88 -4.34 9.98
C VAL A 178 -14.71 -4.38 8.70
N ASN A 179 -16.01 -4.14 8.86
CA ASN A 179 -16.93 -3.95 7.74
C ASN A 179 -16.50 -2.73 6.91
N ILE A 180 -16.15 -2.97 5.64
CA ILE A 180 -15.74 -1.91 4.71
C ILE A 180 -16.77 -0.77 4.60
N ASN A 181 -18.06 -1.06 4.79
CA ASN A 181 -19.10 -0.03 4.75
C ASN A 181 -19.04 0.90 5.96
N THR A 182 -18.63 0.41 7.13
CA THR A 182 -18.36 1.26 8.30
C THR A 182 -17.22 2.23 8.00
N VAL A 183 -16.11 1.73 7.44
CA VAL A 183 -14.96 2.57 7.07
C VAL A 183 -15.34 3.61 6.03
N LYS A 184 -16.14 3.24 5.02
CA LYS A 184 -16.66 4.19 4.03
C LYS A 184 -17.48 5.31 4.69
N ALA A 185 -18.37 4.96 5.61
CA ALA A 185 -19.20 5.93 6.32
C ALA A 185 -18.35 6.88 7.17
N GLU A 186 -17.34 6.36 7.88
CA GLU A 186 -16.42 7.18 8.67
C GLU A 186 -15.57 8.10 7.78
N VAL A 187 -15.03 7.61 6.67
CA VAL A 187 -14.28 8.42 5.70
C VAL A 187 -15.16 9.52 5.11
N GLN A 188 -16.41 9.19 4.76
CA GLN A 188 -17.38 10.16 4.26
C GLN A 188 -17.70 11.22 5.31
N ALA A 189 -17.97 10.82 6.55
CA ALA A 189 -18.24 11.74 7.66
C ALA A 189 -17.05 12.65 7.92
N HIS A 190 -15.82 12.11 7.91
CA HIS A 190 -14.61 12.90 8.11
C HIS A 190 -14.39 13.92 6.98
N LEU A 191 -14.61 13.52 5.72
CA LEU A 191 -14.56 14.43 4.59
C LEU A 191 -15.57 15.59 4.76
N LEU A 192 -16.82 15.29 5.08
CA LEU A 192 -17.89 16.29 5.13
C LEU A 192 -17.84 17.19 6.36
N ASN A 193 -17.46 16.65 7.51
CA ASN A 193 -17.58 17.34 8.80
C ASN A 193 -16.26 17.95 9.28
N VAL A 194 -15.12 17.48 8.78
CA VAL A 194 -13.79 17.98 9.19
C VAL A 194 -13.09 18.67 8.03
N ILE A 195 -12.93 17.96 6.92
CA ILE A 195 -12.12 18.45 5.80
C ILE A 195 -12.82 19.57 5.05
N LYS A 196 -14.09 19.39 4.64
CA LYS A 196 -14.83 20.41 3.89
C LYS A 196 -14.91 21.75 4.63
N PRO A 197 -15.32 21.80 5.91
CA PRO A 197 -15.39 23.07 6.64
C PRO A 197 -14.02 23.72 6.79
N PHE A 198 -12.95 22.94 6.97
CA PHE A 198 -11.59 23.48 7.01
C PHE A 198 -11.20 24.12 5.66
N LEU A 199 -11.43 23.43 4.54
CA LEU A 199 -11.12 23.95 3.20
C LEU A 199 -11.90 25.22 2.84
N GLU A 200 -13.07 25.42 3.44
CA GLU A 200 -13.91 26.60 3.25
C GLU A 200 -13.44 27.82 4.04
N ARG A 201 -12.60 27.65 5.07
CA ARG A 201 -11.94 28.76 5.80
C ARG A 201 -10.87 29.47 4.98
N TYR A 202 -10.33 28.79 3.97
CA TYR A 202 -9.30 29.32 3.07
C TYR A 202 -9.91 29.54 1.69
N LYS A 203 -10.48 30.74 1.46
CA LYS A 203 -11.01 31.20 0.17
C LYS A 203 -10.11 32.27 -0.43
#